data_AF-A0A496VV78-F1
#
_entry.id   AF-A0A496VV78-F1
#
_cell.length_a   1.000
_cell.length_b   1.000
_cell.length_c   1.000
_cell.angle_alpha   90.00
_cell.angle_beta   90.00
_cell.angle_gamma   90.00
#
_symmetry.space_group_name_H-M   'P 1'
#
loop_
_entity.id
_entity.type
_entity.pdbx_description
1 polymer ?
#
loop_
_entity_poly.entity_id
_entity_poly.type
_entity_poly.pdbx_seq_one_letter_code
_entity_poly.pdbx_strand_id
1 'polypeptide(L)'
;MHKSLTDSATEQTNIRTNLLLFKTHLPSLPPTYWFFQSLTEPQFDKLLKDLEQEQHKDEKQKIRCKVCGHPITSTQYKIEVNEQHHHFFSNPIGMLYEMGCFSAANGCINKGTPTLEHTWFTAYAWRFAFCSNCFMHLGWFYQSEHNHFYGLILENLDEVV
;
A
#
# COMPACT_ATOMS: atom_id res chain seq x y z
N MET A 1 35.92 -11.73 -65.04
CA MET A 1 35.12 -12.94 -65.31
C MET A 1 35.31 -13.88 -64.11
N HIS A 2 34.24 -14.15 -63.35
CA HIS A 2 34.08 -15.04 -62.16
C HIS A 2 34.96 -14.74 -60.90
N LYS A 3 34.45 -14.11 -59.81
CA LYS A 3 33.52 -14.54 -58.72
C LYS A 3 33.92 -15.81 -57.95
N SER A 4 34.20 -15.67 -56.64
CA SER A 4 33.49 -16.28 -55.48
C SER A 4 34.30 -16.01 -54.19
N LEU A 5 33.83 -15.16 -53.26
CA LEU A 5 32.96 -15.46 -52.11
C LEU A 5 33.60 -16.43 -51.10
N THR A 6 34.00 -15.91 -49.94
CA THR A 6 33.93 -16.61 -48.65
C THR A 6 33.61 -15.59 -47.55
N ASP A 7 32.77 -16.06 -46.64
CA ASP A 7 31.85 -15.30 -45.81
C ASP A 7 32.42 -14.81 -44.47
N SER A 8 31.67 -13.86 -43.92
CA SER A 8 31.77 -13.22 -42.62
C SER A 8 31.99 -14.16 -41.44
N ALA A 9 32.99 -13.85 -40.61
CA ALA A 9 33.11 -14.37 -39.26
C ALA A 9 32.15 -13.62 -38.34
N THR A 10 31.17 -14.34 -37.79
CA THR A 10 30.19 -13.83 -36.82
C THR A 10 30.77 -13.97 -35.41
N GLU A 11 30.85 -12.84 -34.70
CA GLU A 11 31.29 -12.70 -33.32
C GLU A 11 30.27 -13.35 -32.37
N GLN A 12 30.67 -14.44 -31.69
CA GLN A 12 29.81 -15.15 -30.74
C GLN A 12 29.93 -14.52 -29.35
N THR A 13 28.90 -13.79 -28.94
CA THR A 13 28.76 -13.26 -27.58
C THR A 13 28.32 -14.38 -26.62
N ASN A 14 29.15 -14.63 -25.62
CA ASN A 14 29.01 -15.71 -24.65
C ASN A 14 27.95 -15.34 -23.59
N ILE A 15 26.74 -15.87 -23.67
CA ILE A 15 25.70 -15.69 -22.63
C ILE A 15 25.82 -16.84 -21.65
N ARG A 16 26.36 -16.58 -20.45
CA ARG A 16 26.33 -17.52 -19.32
C ARG A 16 24.97 -17.39 -18.62
N THR A 17 24.12 -18.41 -18.77
CA THR A 17 22.86 -18.54 -18.02
C THR A 17 23.14 -19.22 -16.68
N ASN A 18 22.83 -18.56 -15.56
CA ASN A 18 22.83 -19.21 -14.25
C ASN A 18 21.50 -19.97 -14.05
N LEU A 19 21.52 -21.30 -14.16
CA LEU A 19 20.42 -22.17 -13.73
C LEU A 19 20.56 -22.44 -12.23
N LEU A 20 19.65 -21.91 -11.42
CA LEU A 20 19.49 -22.36 -10.03
C LEU A 20 18.62 -23.63 -10.00
N LEU A 21 19.24 -24.76 -9.67
CA LEU A 21 18.55 -26.03 -9.43
C LEU A 21 18.02 -26.06 -7.99
N PHE A 22 16.74 -25.77 -7.78
CA PHE A 22 16.05 -26.20 -6.57
C PHE A 22 15.63 -27.66 -6.74
N LYS A 23 16.15 -28.54 -5.87
CA LYS A 23 15.77 -29.95 -5.84
C LYS A 23 14.29 -30.08 -5.49
N THR A 24 13.60 -30.78 -6.38
CA THR A 24 12.16 -31.00 -6.44
C THR A 24 11.69 -32.02 -5.40
N HIS A 25 10.51 -31.77 -4.84
CA HIS A 25 9.51 -32.83 -4.72
C HIS A 25 8.22 -32.32 -5.38
N LEU A 26 7.90 -32.90 -6.54
CA LEU A 26 6.85 -32.48 -7.45
C LEU A 26 5.64 -33.43 -7.33
N PRO A 27 4.43 -32.96 -7.02
CA PRO A 27 3.21 -33.61 -7.45
C PRO A 27 2.83 -33.09 -8.85
N SER A 28 2.43 -33.99 -9.74
CA SER A 28 2.09 -33.73 -11.15
C SER A 28 0.93 -32.74 -11.31
N LEU A 29 1.12 -31.71 -12.14
CA LEU A 29 0.08 -30.76 -12.55
C LEU A 29 -0.16 -30.80 -14.08
N PRO A 30 -1.38 -30.45 -14.55
CA PRO A 30 -1.86 -30.69 -15.91
C PRO A 30 -1.34 -29.68 -16.96
N PRO A 31 -1.49 -30.00 -18.26
CA PRO A 31 -0.77 -29.33 -19.33
C PRO A 31 -1.54 -28.13 -19.87
N THR A 32 -1.40 -26.97 -19.25
CA THR A 32 -1.44 -25.69 -19.98
C THR A 32 -0.85 -24.57 -19.12
N TYR A 33 0.19 -23.94 -19.68
CA TYR A 33 0.64 -22.59 -19.35
C TYR A 33 1.30 -22.35 -17.98
N TRP A 34 2.53 -22.86 -17.83
CA TRP A 34 3.59 -22.07 -17.19
C TRP A 34 4.30 -21.30 -18.30
N PHE A 35 3.91 -20.05 -18.53
CA PHE A 35 4.68 -19.14 -19.38
C PHE A 35 5.94 -18.76 -18.61
N PHE A 36 6.97 -19.62 -18.65
CA PHE A 36 8.31 -19.27 -18.20
C PHE A 36 8.87 -18.26 -19.18
N GLN A 37 8.63 -16.97 -18.91
CA GLN A 37 9.33 -15.92 -19.61
C GLN A 37 10.77 -15.92 -19.11
N SER A 38 11.67 -16.50 -19.91
CA SER A 38 13.10 -16.36 -19.69
C SER A 38 13.45 -14.88 -19.85
N LEU A 39 13.79 -14.22 -18.75
CA LEU A 39 14.30 -12.86 -18.77
C LEU A 39 15.80 -12.91 -19.08
N THR A 40 16.27 -11.98 -19.90
CA THR A 40 17.71 -11.75 -20.05
C THR A 40 18.25 -11.05 -18.80
N GLU A 41 19.55 -11.16 -18.51
CA GLU A 41 20.19 -10.47 -17.36
C GLU A 41 19.80 -8.98 -17.27
N PRO A 42 19.82 -8.18 -18.36
CA PRO A 42 19.39 -6.78 -18.31
C PRO A 42 17.90 -6.59 -17.98
N GLN A 43 17.04 -7.52 -18.40
CA GLN A 43 15.61 -7.47 -18.11
C GLN A 43 15.33 -7.84 -16.64
N PHE A 44 16.08 -8.79 -16.09
CA PHE A 44 15.98 -9.18 -14.68
C PHE A 44 16.49 -8.06 -13.75
N ASP A 45 17.65 -7.48 -14.04
CA ASP A 45 18.19 -6.34 -13.29
C ASP A 45 17.24 -5.14 -13.32
N LYS A 46 16.61 -4.89 -14.47
CA LYS A 46 15.60 -3.85 -14.59
C LYS A 46 14.39 -4.15 -13.69
N LEU A 47 13.87 -5.38 -13.74
CA LEU A 47 12.72 -5.77 -12.92
C LEU A 47 13.02 -5.64 -11.42
N LEU A 48 14.20 -6.06 -10.96
CA LEU A 48 14.60 -5.91 -9.56
C LEU A 48 14.64 -4.43 -9.15
N LYS A 49 15.25 -3.57 -9.97
CA LYS A 49 15.28 -2.13 -9.71
C LYS A 49 13.88 -1.52 -9.67
N ASP A 50 13.01 -1.91 -10.60
CA ASP A 50 11.62 -1.42 -10.64
C ASP A 50 10.86 -1.86 -9.37
N LEU A 51 11.04 -3.11 -8.91
CA LEU A 51 10.43 -3.61 -7.66
C LEU A 51 10.96 -2.88 -6.41
N GLU A 52 12.28 -2.67 -6.31
CA GLU A 52 12.89 -1.92 -5.21
C GLU A 52 12.36 -0.47 -5.17
N GLN A 53 12.23 0.18 -6.33
CA GLN A 53 11.68 1.53 -6.43
C GLN A 53 10.21 1.59 -5.99
N GLU A 54 9.38 0.63 -6.40
CA GLU A 54 7.99 0.54 -5.94
C GLU A 54 7.90 0.32 -4.42
N GLN A 55 8.75 -0.53 -3.84
CA GLN A 55 8.81 -0.72 -2.39
C GLN A 55 9.21 0.57 -1.65
N HIS A 56 10.24 1.27 -2.13
CA HIS A 56 10.67 2.54 -1.54
C HIS A 56 9.59 3.62 -1.62
N LYS A 57 8.82 3.65 -2.72
CA LYS A 57 7.70 4.56 -2.90
C LYS A 57 6.56 4.25 -1.92
N ASP A 58 6.20 2.98 -1.76
CA ASP A 58 5.18 2.55 -0.80
C ASP A 58 5.59 2.91 0.65
N GLU A 59 6.86 2.75 1.01
CA GLU A 59 7.36 3.14 2.33
C GLU A 59 7.29 4.65 2.60
N LYS A 60 7.56 5.50 1.59
CA LYS A 60 7.43 6.97 1.70
C LYS A 60 5.98 7.42 1.75
N GLN A 61 5.05 6.64 1.22
CA GLN A 61 3.63 6.98 1.23
C GLN A 61 2.92 6.55 2.51
N LYS A 62 3.57 5.78 3.39
CA LYS A 62 2.98 5.30 4.64
C LYS A 62 2.86 6.41 5.68
N ILE A 63 1.66 6.53 6.21
CA ILE A 63 1.34 7.36 7.37
C ILE A 63 1.30 6.45 8.60
N ARG A 64 2.06 6.83 9.62
CA ARG A 64 2.36 5.97 10.77
C ARG A 64 1.78 6.55 12.05
N CYS A 65 1.59 5.71 13.04
CA CYS A 65 1.27 6.16 14.39
C CYS A 65 2.47 6.89 14.97
N LYS A 66 2.28 8.15 15.37
CA LYS A 66 3.35 8.99 15.95
C LYS A 66 3.94 8.42 17.23
N VAL A 67 3.16 7.63 17.98
CA VAL A 67 3.59 7.05 19.27
C VAL A 67 4.51 5.85 19.08
N CYS A 68 4.26 4.98 18.09
CA CYS A 68 4.97 3.69 17.98
C CYS A 68 5.54 3.38 16.59
N GLY A 69 5.33 4.25 15.59
CA GLY A 69 5.79 4.06 14.22
C GLY A 69 5.03 2.99 13.41
N HIS A 70 4.00 2.35 13.99
CA HIS A 70 3.21 1.32 13.29
C HIS A 70 2.51 1.94 12.06
N PRO A 71 2.60 1.32 10.87
CA PRO A 71 1.87 1.80 9.68
C PRO A 71 0.36 1.78 9.92
N ILE A 72 -0.30 2.92 9.71
CA ILE A 72 -1.74 3.07 9.91
C ILE A 72 -2.48 3.09 8.58
N THR A 73 -2.05 3.98 7.69
CA THR A 73 -2.65 4.20 6.37
C THR A 73 -1.57 4.68 5.39
N SER A 74 -1.96 5.13 4.22
CA SER A 74 -1.08 5.67 3.17
C SER A 74 -1.73 6.87 2.52
N THR A 75 -0.91 7.75 1.93
CA THR A 75 -1.37 8.94 1.21
C THR A 75 -2.32 8.61 0.07
N GLN A 76 -2.20 7.43 -0.54
CA GLN A 76 -3.12 6.95 -1.59
C GLN A 76 -4.56 6.73 -1.09
N TYR A 77 -4.75 6.58 0.22
CA TYR A 77 -6.07 6.39 0.82
C TYR A 77 -6.69 7.71 1.29
N LYS A 78 -6.03 8.86 1.12
CA LYS A 78 -6.63 10.16 1.40
C LYS A 78 -7.87 10.35 0.51
N ILE A 79 -8.98 10.72 1.12
CA ILE A 79 -10.23 11.02 0.42
C ILE A 79 -10.82 12.34 0.90
N GLU A 80 -11.70 12.90 0.08
CA GLU A 80 -12.55 14.01 0.45
C GLU A 80 -13.92 13.49 0.92
N VAL A 81 -14.39 14.01 2.05
CA VAL A 81 -15.74 13.79 2.56
C VAL A 81 -16.36 15.16 2.74
N ASN A 82 -17.54 15.38 2.15
CA ASN A 82 -18.13 16.72 2.05
C ASN A 82 -17.16 17.74 1.41
N GLU A 83 -16.55 17.36 0.27
CA GLU A 83 -15.65 18.20 -0.55
C GLU A 83 -14.33 18.61 0.14
N GLN A 84 -13.99 18.00 1.29
CA GLN A 84 -12.79 18.33 2.06
C GLN A 84 -12.11 17.09 2.63
N HIS A 85 -10.77 17.07 2.58
CA HIS A 85 -9.97 16.05 3.26
C HIS A 85 -9.74 16.39 4.74
N HIS A 86 -9.43 17.66 5.03
CA HIS A 86 -9.17 18.17 6.38
C HIS A 86 -10.44 18.74 6.98
N HIS A 87 -10.72 18.37 8.21
CA HIS A 87 -11.85 18.89 8.98
C HIS A 87 -11.40 19.30 10.38
N PHE A 88 -11.99 20.37 10.91
CA PHE A 88 -11.80 20.80 12.29
C PHE A 88 -13.09 20.57 13.06
N PHE A 89 -13.03 19.74 14.09
CA PHE A 89 -14.20 19.41 14.88
C PHE A 89 -13.96 19.59 16.37
N SER A 90 -14.96 20.12 17.06
CA SER A 90 -14.98 20.20 18.52
C SER A 90 -15.88 19.11 19.07
N ASN A 91 -15.39 18.38 20.07
CA ASN A 91 -16.24 17.44 20.80
C ASN A 91 -17.14 18.19 21.81
N PRO A 92 -18.17 17.53 22.39
CA PRO A 92 -19.10 18.21 23.31
C PRO A 92 -18.47 18.86 24.55
N ILE A 93 -17.25 18.47 24.92
CA ILE A 93 -16.50 19.07 26.04
C ILE A 93 -15.51 20.15 25.59
N GLY A 94 -15.52 20.53 24.31
CA GLY A 94 -14.78 21.67 23.77
C GLY A 94 -13.37 21.37 23.24
N MET A 95 -12.96 20.09 23.14
CA MET A 95 -11.66 19.74 22.55
C MET A 95 -11.74 19.77 21.03
N LEU A 96 -10.85 20.56 20.42
CA LEU A 96 -10.70 20.69 18.98
C LEU A 96 -9.75 19.63 18.42
N TYR A 97 -10.14 19.01 17.31
CA TYR A 97 -9.33 18.05 16.57
C TYR A 97 -9.22 18.46 15.11
N GLU A 98 -8.00 18.44 14.58
CA GLU A 98 -7.77 18.41 13.14
C GLU A 98 -7.78 16.95 12.66
N MET A 99 -8.65 16.68 11.68
CA MET A 99 -8.93 15.34 11.19
C MET A 99 -8.66 15.24 9.69
N GLY A 100 -8.01 14.16 9.26
CA GLY A 100 -7.91 13.74 7.87
C GLY A 100 -8.82 12.55 7.57
N CYS A 101 -9.46 12.56 6.39
CA CYS A 101 -10.35 11.47 5.95
C CYS A 101 -9.63 10.45 5.06
N PHE A 102 -9.74 9.16 5.40
CA PHE A 102 -9.09 8.07 4.67
C PHE A 102 -10.06 6.95 4.33
N SER A 103 -9.99 6.40 3.11
CA SER A 103 -10.82 5.26 2.70
C SER A 103 -10.42 3.95 3.37
N ALA A 104 -9.14 3.80 3.75
CA ALA A 104 -8.64 2.63 4.45
C ALA A 104 -7.59 3.01 5.50
N ALA A 105 -7.56 2.27 6.61
CA ALA A 105 -6.56 2.40 7.66
C ALA A 105 -6.33 1.03 8.33
N ASN A 106 -5.66 0.13 7.62
CA ASN A 106 -5.50 -1.27 8.05
C ASN A 106 -4.68 -1.44 9.34
N GLY A 107 -3.90 -0.43 9.74
CA GLY A 107 -3.22 -0.42 11.04
C GLY A 107 -4.09 0.00 12.22
N CYS A 108 -5.38 0.26 11.99
CA CYS A 108 -6.34 0.53 13.05
C CYS A 108 -7.08 -0.73 13.52
N ILE A 109 -7.45 -0.73 14.80
CA ILE A 109 -8.49 -1.61 15.35
C ILE A 109 -9.69 -0.76 15.79
N ASN A 110 -10.89 -1.15 15.37
CA ASN A 110 -12.12 -0.41 15.66
C ASN A 110 -12.83 -1.01 16.87
N LYS A 111 -13.14 -0.19 17.88
CA LYS A 111 -13.68 -0.64 19.17
C LYS A 111 -14.93 0.12 19.56
N GLY A 112 -15.90 -0.62 20.10
CA GLY A 112 -17.20 -0.11 20.54
C GLY A 112 -18.32 -0.41 19.56
N THR A 113 -19.54 -0.10 19.98
CA THR A 113 -20.74 -0.17 19.14
C THR A 113 -20.83 1.13 18.33
N PRO A 114 -21.08 1.07 17.01
CA PRO A 114 -21.36 2.27 16.21
C PRO A 114 -22.49 3.10 16.80
N THR A 115 -22.31 4.42 16.89
CA THR A 115 -23.33 5.35 17.36
C THR A 115 -23.45 6.57 16.45
N LEU A 116 -24.64 7.16 16.38
CA LEU A 116 -24.89 8.43 15.71
C LEU A 116 -24.73 9.63 16.67
N GLU A 117 -24.54 9.36 17.95
CA GLU A 117 -24.42 10.38 18.98
C GLU A 117 -23.26 11.32 18.66
N HIS A 118 -23.55 12.63 18.59
CA HIS A 118 -22.56 13.67 18.27
C HIS A 118 -21.73 13.40 17.00
N THR A 119 -22.28 12.69 16.01
CA THR A 119 -21.58 12.48 14.74
C THR A 119 -21.32 13.82 14.04
N TRP A 120 -20.11 13.98 13.51
CA TRP A 120 -19.74 15.14 12.70
C TRP A 120 -20.09 14.96 11.22
N PHE A 121 -20.36 13.72 10.80
CA PHE A 121 -20.74 13.39 9.43
C PHE A 121 -22.17 12.86 9.43
N THR A 122 -23.09 13.66 8.90
CA THR A 122 -24.51 13.33 8.83
C THR A 122 -24.73 11.94 8.21
N ALA A 123 -25.56 11.12 8.86
CA ALA A 123 -25.89 9.74 8.48
C ALA A 123 -24.73 8.71 8.60
N TYR A 124 -23.57 9.07 9.14
CA TYR A 124 -22.53 8.11 9.49
C TYR A 124 -22.52 7.85 10.99
N ALA A 125 -22.71 6.59 11.36
CA ALA A 125 -22.43 6.13 12.71
C ALA A 125 -20.92 5.94 12.87
N TRP A 126 -20.39 6.26 14.04
CA TRP A 126 -18.97 6.15 14.33
C TRP A 126 -18.68 5.22 15.49
N ARG A 127 -17.47 4.67 15.49
CA ARG A 127 -16.86 4.00 16.65
C ARG A 127 -15.39 4.37 16.72
N PHE A 128 -14.76 4.18 17.88
CA PHE A 128 -13.36 4.55 18.05
C PHE A 128 -12.43 3.69 17.18
N ALA A 129 -11.40 4.33 16.63
CA ALA A 129 -10.30 3.70 15.93
C ALA A 129 -9.00 3.92 16.72
N PHE A 130 -8.34 2.82 17.06
CA PHE A 130 -7.10 2.81 17.82
C PHE A 130 -5.96 2.24 16.99
N CYS A 131 -4.72 2.63 17.27
CA CYS A 131 -3.57 1.91 16.73
C CYS A 131 -3.65 0.44 17.16
N SER A 132 -3.56 -0.48 16.20
CA SER A 132 -3.60 -1.93 16.48
C SER A 132 -2.41 -2.43 17.29
N ASN A 133 -1.30 -1.66 17.30
CA ASN A 133 -0.07 -2.01 17.99
C ASN A 133 0.04 -1.42 19.41
N CYS A 134 -0.17 -0.11 19.57
CA CYS A 134 0.00 0.56 20.86
C CYS A 134 -1.31 1.03 21.52
N PHE A 135 -2.45 0.82 20.87
CA PHE A 135 -3.78 1.25 21.34
C PHE A 135 -3.95 2.76 21.56
N MET A 136 -3.04 3.59 21.05
CA MET A 136 -3.25 5.04 20.98
C MET A 136 -4.55 5.34 20.23
N HIS A 137 -5.36 6.26 20.75
CA HIS A 137 -6.56 6.73 20.05
C HIS A 137 -6.15 7.52 18.81
N LEU A 138 -6.49 7.00 17.63
CA LEU A 138 -6.12 7.62 16.35
C LEU A 138 -7.29 8.34 15.70
N GLY A 139 -8.52 8.16 16.17
CA GLY A 139 -9.70 8.84 15.67
C GLY A 139 -10.90 7.89 15.61
N TRP A 140 -11.66 7.97 14.51
CA TRP A 140 -12.96 7.32 14.41
C TRP A 140 -13.12 6.58 13.09
N PHE A 141 -13.78 5.43 13.15
CA PHE A 141 -14.28 4.73 11.98
C PHE A 141 -15.75 5.09 11.76
N TYR A 142 -16.04 5.72 10.63
CA TYR A 142 -17.37 6.13 10.19
C TYR A 142 -17.95 5.12 9.22
N GLN A 143 -19.21 4.77 9.39
CA GLN A 143 -19.93 3.84 8.53
C GLN A 143 -21.39 4.27 8.32
N SER A 144 -21.85 4.09 7.09
CA SER A 144 -23.26 4.18 6.69
C SER A 144 -23.66 2.85 6.02
N GLU A 145 -24.83 2.80 5.39
CA GLU A 145 -25.32 1.58 4.72
C GLU A 145 -24.45 1.16 3.52
N HIS A 146 -23.86 2.13 2.82
CA HIS A 146 -23.16 1.88 1.55
C HIS A 146 -21.69 2.30 1.56
N ASN A 147 -21.27 3.11 2.54
CA ASN A 147 -19.93 3.69 2.57
C ASN A 147 -19.33 3.64 3.97
N HIS A 148 -18.00 3.71 4.01
CA HIS A 148 -17.24 3.85 5.25
C HIS A 148 -15.95 4.60 4.99
N PHE A 149 -15.39 5.18 6.05
CA PHE A 149 -14.08 5.81 6.02
C PHE A 149 -13.55 5.97 7.45
N TYR A 150 -12.30 6.39 7.54
CA TYR A 150 -11.64 6.75 8.78
C TYR A 150 -11.45 8.25 8.86
N GLY A 151 -11.88 8.84 9.97
CA GLY A 151 -11.51 10.19 10.35
C GLY A 151 -10.41 10.13 11.39
N LEU A 152 -9.15 10.35 10.99
CA LEU A 152 -7.99 10.20 11.86
C LEU A 152 -7.44 11.55 12.33
N ILE A 153 -7.06 11.63 13.60
CA ILE A 153 -6.47 12.81 14.24
C ILE A 153 -5.06 12.99 13.72
N LEU A 154 -4.83 14.05 12.95
CA LEU A 154 -3.54 14.26 12.26
C LEU A 154 -2.38 14.45 13.24
N GLU A 155 -2.62 15.08 14.40
CA GLU A 155 -1.59 15.26 15.43
C GLU A 155 -1.03 13.93 15.98
N ASN A 156 -1.80 12.84 15.89
CA ASN A 156 -1.40 11.51 16.35
C ASN A 156 -0.73 10.66 15.26
N LEU A 157 -0.52 11.24 14.07
CA LEU A 157 0.06 10.59 12.91
C LEU A 157 1.35 11.30 12.49
N ASP A 158 2.28 10.50 11.97
CA ASP A 158 3.48 11.00 11.28
C ASP A 158 3.42 10.60 9.81
N GLU A 159 3.44 11.60 8.93
CA GLU A 159 3.63 11.42 7.49
C GLU A 159 5.15 11.49 7.22
N VAL A 160 5.73 10.38 6.75
CA VAL A 160 7.15 10.35 6.41
C VAL A 160 7.31 11.02 5.05
N VAL A 161 7.60 12.32 5.04
CA VAL A 161 7.88 13.10 3.81
C VAL A 161 9.23 12.72 3.22
#